data_AF-A0A7J7IJS0-F1
#
_entry.id   AF-A0A7J7IJS0-F1
#
_cell.length_a   1.000
_cell.length_b   1.000
_cell.length_c   1.000
_cell.angle_alpha   90.00
_cell.angle_beta   90.00
_cell.angle_gamma   90.00
#
_symmetry.space_group_name_H-M   'P 1'
#
loop_
_entity.id
_entity.type
_entity.pdbx_description
1 polymer ?
#
loop_
_entity_poly.entity_id
_entity_poly.type
_entity_poly.pdbx_seq_one_letter_code
_entity_poly.pdbx_strand_id
1 'polypeptide(L)'
;MRATFPSEMFLSSEDAAFISSGPLSAGVAVFSRGGAAVGEPRSESACHCSWVTERRRWHGTWRSARKQSEKCSLYALDTATAGSWAELRPSASKTYAGEARKFLAAKRASIDAALSEAVVASSAMNARLADAMRYSLLAGGKRVRPALVLAACDMFGGVDEQAMPTAVAAEMVHTMSLIHDDLPAMDNDDFRRGRPTNHKVYGEDVAILAGDALLSEAFAHIAEKTPTSIVPPIRTLEVIRRLGNCVGLHGLAAGQALDLEAEGKPVDEISLRTLETIHLYKTAALLRFCVTAGAILAGAATDDLNRVESFANKIGPRIPSRG
;
A
#
# COMPACT_ATOMS: atom_id res chain seq x y z
N MET A 1 -28.76 -46.93 -23.62
CA MET A 1 -27.55 -47.42 -24.34
C MET A 1 -26.45 -46.40 -24.05
N ARG A 2 -25.58 -46.48 -23.03
CA ARG A 2 -24.67 -47.53 -22.51
C ARG A 2 -23.62 -48.03 -23.51
N ALA A 3 -22.38 -47.56 -23.32
CA ALA A 3 -21.13 -48.34 -23.32
C ALA A 3 -20.05 -47.46 -22.61
N THR A 4 -19.67 -47.65 -21.34
CA THR A 4 -18.79 -48.65 -20.66
C THR A 4 -17.28 -48.57 -20.98
N PHE A 5 -16.52 -48.40 -19.89
CA PHE A 5 -15.05 -48.35 -19.65
C PHE A 5 -14.29 -49.67 -19.96
N PRO A 6 -12.94 -49.68 -19.83
CA PRO A 6 -12.25 -50.10 -18.57
C PRO A 6 -11.09 -49.12 -18.16
N SER A 7 -10.83 -48.76 -16.89
CA SER A 7 -10.16 -49.47 -15.75
C SER A 7 -8.82 -50.13 -16.15
N GLU A 8 -7.66 -50.06 -15.49
CA GLU A 8 -7.13 -49.57 -14.20
C GLU A 8 -5.59 -49.78 -14.32
N MET A 9 -4.73 -48.95 -13.69
CA MET A 9 -3.52 -49.46 -13.01
C MET A 9 -2.92 -48.41 -12.07
N PHE A 10 -2.85 -48.80 -10.80
CA PHE A 10 -2.26 -48.12 -9.64
C PHE A 10 -0.81 -48.58 -9.43
N LEU A 11 -0.07 -47.85 -8.57
CA LEU A 11 1.25 -48.13 -7.94
C LEU A 11 2.49 -47.68 -8.76
N SER A 12 3.57 -47.14 -8.19
CA SER A 12 3.93 -46.71 -6.83
C SER A 12 5.21 -45.87 -6.89
N SER A 13 5.49 -45.18 -5.79
CA SER A 13 6.73 -44.48 -5.44
C SER A 13 7.96 -45.40 -5.29
N GLU A 14 9.13 -44.76 -5.35
CA GLU A 14 10.48 -45.18 -4.88
C GLU A 14 11.39 -45.95 -5.86
N ASP A 15 12.45 -45.23 -6.30
CA ASP A 15 13.87 -45.66 -6.40
C ASP A 15 14.66 -44.50 -7.07
N ALA A 16 15.35 -43.62 -6.33
CA ALA A 16 16.75 -43.77 -5.87
C ALA A 16 17.72 -44.03 -7.05
N ALA A 17 18.38 -43.01 -7.60
CA ALA A 17 19.68 -42.45 -7.17
C ALA A 17 20.92 -43.08 -7.85
N PHE A 18 21.86 -42.18 -8.20
CA PHE A 18 23.30 -42.36 -8.48
C PHE A 18 23.77 -42.81 -9.88
N ILE A 19 24.54 -41.93 -10.55
CA ILE A 19 26.00 -42.08 -10.76
C ILE A 19 26.64 -40.70 -10.98
N SER A 20 27.67 -40.47 -10.16
CA SER A 20 28.68 -39.38 -10.13
C SER A 20 29.56 -39.39 -11.38
N SER A 21 30.20 -38.30 -11.82
CA SER A 21 31.50 -37.84 -11.30
C SER A 21 32.01 -36.72 -12.24
N GLY A 22 32.39 -35.53 -11.75
CA GLY A 22 33.78 -35.18 -11.44
C GLY A 22 34.15 -33.80 -12.02
N PRO A 23 35.17 -33.09 -11.48
CA PRO A 23 35.10 -31.63 -11.23
C PRO A 23 36.12 -30.78 -12.02
N LEU A 24 35.86 -29.47 -12.15
CA LEU A 24 36.90 -28.47 -12.42
C LEU A 24 36.72 -27.20 -11.58
N SER A 25 37.77 -26.93 -10.83
CA SER A 25 38.09 -25.78 -9.98
C SER A 25 38.53 -24.54 -10.77
N ALA A 26 38.18 -23.35 -10.29
CA ALA A 26 38.95 -22.07 -10.30
C ALA A 26 37.95 -20.90 -10.18
N GLY A 27 38.12 -19.84 -9.41
CA GLY A 27 39.18 -19.42 -8.51
C GLY A 27 38.65 -18.20 -7.76
N VAL A 28 38.90 -18.16 -6.45
CA VAL A 28 38.63 -17.03 -5.57
C VAL A 28 39.65 -15.93 -5.89
N ALA A 29 39.20 -14.75 -6.30
CA ALA A 29 40.05 -13.57 -6.45
C ALA A 29 39.94 -12.70 -5.20
N VAL A 30 40.86 -12.96 -4.26
CA VAL A 30 41.25 -12.02 -3.21
C VAL A 30 42.14 -10.96 -3.85
N PHE A 31 41.76 -9.69 -3.77
CA PHE A 31 42.68 -8.57 -4.01
C PHE A 31 43.23 -8.10 -2.67
N SER A 32 44.53 -8.34 -2.45
CA SER A 32 45.32 -7.75 -1.36
C SER A 32 46.69 -7.32 -1.90
N ARG A 33 47.35 -6.45 -1.12
CA ARG A 33 48.59 -5.66 -1.33
C ARG A 33 48.28 -4.25 -1.86
N GLY A 34 48.55 -3.16 -1.14
CA GLY A 34 49.59 -2.86 -0.13
C GLY A 34 50.34 -1.61 -0.65
N GLY A 35 50.82 -0.63 0.09
CA GLY A 35 50.77 -0.25 1.50
C GLY A 35 51.45 1.14 1.60
N ALA A 36 51.39 1.81 2.74
CA ALA A 36 52.46 2.65 3.31
C ALA A 36 51.91 3.41 4.54
N ALA A 37 52.70 3.38 5.59
CA ALA A 37 52.44 3.83 6.95
C ALA A 37 52.38 5.35 7.11
N VAL A 38 51.63 5.84 8.12
CA VAL A 38 52.09 6.85 9.09
C VAL A 38 51.30 6.73 10.41
N GLY A 39 52.01 6.43 11.51
CA GLY A 39 51.89 7.02 12.87
C GLY A 39 50.56 7.07 13.63
N GLU A 40 50.46 6.24 14.68
CA GLU A 40 49.75 6.55 15.95
C GLU A 40 50.52 7.63 16.76
N PRO A 41 49.96 8.34 17.78
CA PRO A 41 49.17 7.74 18.89
C PRO A 41 48.04 8.57 19.57
N ARG A 42 47.14 7.83 20.26
CA ARG A 42 46.40 8.08 21.54
C ARG A 42 45.63 9.40 21.79
N SER A 43 44.34 9.29 22.12
CA SER A 43 43.80 9.58 23.48
C SER A 43 42.27 9.34 23.58
N GLU A 44 41.85 8.77 24.72
CA GLU A 44 40.47 8.67 25.17
C GLU A 44 39.87 10.06 25.47
N SER A 45 38.59 10.28 25.16
CA SER A 45 37.65 10.95 26.09
C SER A 45 36.23 10.94 25.56
N ALA A 46 35.31 10.75 26.50
CA ALA A 46 33.88 10.63 26.34
C ALA A 46 33.21 11.84 25.66
N CYS A 47 32.17 11.57 24.87
CA CYS A 47 31.06 12.51 24.72
C CYS A 47 29.77 11.73 24.38
N HIS A 48 29.07 11.35 25.44
CA HIS A 48 27.69 10.86 25.41
C HIS A 48 26.75 12.03 25.78
N CYS A 49 25.54 12.02 25.24
CA CYS A 49 24.40 12.89 25.58
C CYS A 49 24.42 14.36 25.14
N SER A 50 23.92 14.63 23.93
CA SER A 50 23.12 15.84 23.66
C SER A 50 22.12 15.74 22.47
N TRP A 51 22.24 14.72 21.61
CA TRP A 51 21.43 14.64 20.38
C TRP A 51 19.94 14.27 20.56
N VAL A 52 19.54 13.69 21.70
CA VAL A 52 18.17 13.15 21.89
C VAL A 52 17.16 14.23 22.31
N THR A 53 17.60 15.34 22.90
CA THR A 53 16.71 16.37 23.44
C THR A 53 16.30 17.43 22.41
N GLU A 54 17.08 17.63 21.35
CA GLU A 54 16.84 18.72 20.39
C GLU A 54 15.82 18.34 19.30
N ARG A 55 15.70 17.06 18.93
CA ARG A 55 14.66 16.56 18.00
C ARG A 55 13.23 16.82 18.51
N ARG A 56 12.98 16.77 19.82
CA ARG A 56 11.63 16.92 20.39
C ARG A 56 11.05 18.34 20.25
N ARG A 57 11.89 19.37 20.15
CA ARG A 57 11.42 20.77 20.07
C ARG A 57 10.95 21.18 18.67
N TRP A 58 11.48 20.54 17.62
CA TRP A 58 11.19 20.86 16.21
C TRP A 58 10.01 20.08 15.61
N HIS A 59 9.68 18.89 16.12
CA HIS A 59 8.48 18.16 15.68
C HIS A 59 7.18 18.91 16.00
N GLY A 60 7.16 19.77 17.04
CA GLY A 60 5.98 20.56 17.42
C GLY A 60 5.66 21.70 16.46
N THR A 61 6.69 22.41 15.96
CA THR A 61 6.55 23.52 15.02
C THR A 61 6.24 23.03 13.59
N TRP A 62 6.84 21.91 13.16
CA TRP A 62 6.56 21.31 11.85
C TRP A 62 5.13 20.73 11.75
N ARG A 63 4.62 20.08 12.81
CA ARG A 63 3.21 19.64 12.88
C ARG A 63 2.23 20.82 12.84
N SER A 64 2.64 21.97 13.37
CA SER A 64 1.84 23.21 13.35
C SER A 64 1.83 23.83 11.95
N ALA A 65 2.98 23.87 11.26
CA ALA A 65 3.07 24.31 9.87
C ALA A 65 2.28 23.39 8.90
N ARG A 66 2.27 22.07 9.14
CA ARG A 66 1.46 21.09 8.40
C ARG A 66 -0.06 21.34 8.56
N LYS A 67 -0.52 21.65 9.77
CA LYS A 67 -1.92 22.07 10.01
C LYS A 67 -2.25 23.44 9.39
N GLN A 68 -1.26 24.32 9.28
CA GLN A 68 -1.41 25.63 8.65
C GLN A 68 -1.46 25.51 7.12
N SER A 69 -0.72 24.58 6.51
CA SER A 69 -0.76 24.34 5.06
C SER A 69 -2.03 23.61 4.61
N GLU A 70 -2.62 22.74 5.46
CA GLU A 70 -3.98 22.21 5.28
C GLU A 70 -5.05 23.32 5.25
N LYS A 71 -4.82 24.43 5.95
CA LYS A 71 -5.66 25.64 5.87
C LYS A 71 -5.32 26.48 4.65
N CYS A 72 -4.06 26.69 4.30
CA CYS A 72 -3.68 27.53 3.15
C CYS A 72 -4.00 26.91 1.78
N SER A 73 -4.00 25.57 1.65
CA SER A 73 -4.44 24.89 0.42
C SER A 73 -5.93 25.05 0.15
N LEU A 74 -6.74 25.32 1.19
CA LEU A 74 -8.14 25.71 1.06
C LEU A 74 -8.31 27.18 0.57
N TYR A 75 -7.36 28.07 0.88
CA TYR A 75 -7.44 29.49 0.50
C TYR A 75 -6.80 29.81 -0.85
N ALA A 76 -5.83 29.03 -1.32
CA ALA A 76 -5.07 29.33 -2.55
C ALA A 76 -5.73 28.84 -3.87
N LEU A 77 -6.86 28.13 -3.80
CA LEU A 77 -7.57 27.61 -4.99
C LEU A 77 -8.78 28.47 -5.43
N ASP A 78 -8.99 29.63 -4.80
CA ASP A 78 -10.20 30.45 -5.00
C ASP A 78 -10.15 31.40 -6.21
N THR A 79 -9.16 31.27 -7.12
CA THR A 79 -9.05 32.22 -8.25
C THR A 79 -8.87 31.62 -9.65
N ALA A 80 -8.99 30.30 -9.85
CA ALA A 80 -8.83 29.72 -11.20
C ALA A 80 -9.88 28.69 -11.65
N THR A 81 -10.91 28.37 -10.85
CA THR A 81 -12.04 27.51 -11.29
C THR A 81 -13.41 28.01 -10.81
N ALA A 82 -13.60 29.33 -10.75
CA ALA A 82 -14.86 29.96 -10.34
C ALA A 82 -16.03 29.72 -11.33
N GLY A 83 -15.79 29.21 -12.53
CA GLY A 83 -16.83 28.81 -13.47
C GLY A 83 -17.18 27.33 -13.33
N SER A 84 -18.10 26.97 -12.41
CA SER A 84 -18.98 25.77 -12.42
C SER A 84 -19.21 25.16 -11.02
N TRP A 85 -18.41 25.48 -10.00
CA TRP A 85 -18.61 24.90 -8.64
C TRP A 85 -19.63 25.66 -7.78
N ALA A 86 -20.05 26.86 -8.19
CA ALA A 86 -21.04 27.68 -7.48
C ALA A 86 -22.46 27.06 -7.46
N GLU A 87 -22.72 26.00 -8.23
CA GLU A 87 -24.02 25.34 -8.29
C GLU A 87 -24.16 24.10 -7.38
N LEU A 88 -23.11 23.66 -6.68
CA LEU A 88 -23.27 22.65 -5.64
C LEU A 88 -23.92 23.27 -4.41
N ARG A 89 -25.26 23.20 -4.37
CA ARG A 89 -26.07 23.63 -3.23
C ARG A 89 -25.53 23.00 -1.94
N PRO A 90 -25.33 23.77 -0.85
CA PRO A 90 -24.84 23.27 0.44
C PRO A 90 -25.66 22.09 1.02
N SER A 91 -26.93 21.97 0.66
CA SER A 91 -27.81 20.86 1.04
C SER A 91 -27.49 19.54 0.33
N ALA A 92 -26.99 19.59 -0.91
CA ALA A 92 -26.62 18.42 -1.69
C ALA A 92 -25.35 17.76 -1.10
N SER A 93 -24.36 18.57 -0.69
CA SER A 93 -23.12 18.09 -0.05
C SER A 93 -23.37 17.26 1.21
N LYS A 94 -24.29 17.69 2.09
CA LYS A 94 -24.68 16.91 3.29
C LYS A 94 -25.38 15.60 2.93
N THR A 95 -26.15 15.60 1.85
CA THR A 95 -26.91 14.44 1.37
C THR A 95 -25.97 13.37 0.79
N TYR A 96 -25.05 13.76 -0.10
CA TYR A 96 -24.02 12.87 -0.66
C TYR A 96 -23.09 12.29 0.40
N ALA A 97 -22.69 13.10 1.40
CA ALA A 97 -21.90 12.59 2.51
C ALA A 97 -22.66 11.55 3.35
N GLY A 98 -23.98 11.69 3.47
CA GLY A 98 -24.84 10.70 4.11
C GLY A 98 -24.94 9.40 3.33
N GLU A 99 -25.13 9.49 2.01
CA GLU A 99 -25.18 8.34 1.09
C GLU A 99 -23.85 7.58 1.06
N ALA A 100 -22.73 8.29 0.96
CA ALA A 100 -21.39 7.69 1.00
C ALA A 100 -21.15 6.93 2.31
N ARG A 101 -21.57 7.49 3.46
CA ARG A 101 -21.49 6.79 4.76
C ARG A 101 -22.36 5.54 4.80
N LYS A 102 -23.57 5.58 4.24
CA LYS A 102 -24.45 4.41 4.15
C LYS A 102 -23.83 3.33 3.28
N PHE A 103 -23.29 3.69 2.12
CA PHE A 103 -22.60 2.76 1.23
C PHE A 103 -21.40 2.10 1.93
N LEU A 104 -20.53 2.89 2.56
CA LEU A 104 -19.39 2.38 3.33
C LEU A 104 -19.84 1.41 4.43
N ALA A 105 -20.89 1.76 5.18
CA ALA A 105 -21.43 0.89 6.21
C ALA A 105 -21.99 -0.43 5.65
N ALA A 106 -22.68 -0.38 4.51
CA ALA A 106 -23.26 -1.54 3.86
C ALA A 106 -22.19 -2.53 3.34
N LYS A 107 -21.10 -2.02 2.76
CA LYS A 107 -20.02 -2.88 2.20
C LYS A 107 -19.02 -3.34 3.26
N ARG A 108 -18.95 -2.69 4.42
CA ARG A 108 -17.93 -2.98 5.43
C ARG A 108 -17.91 -4.44 5.89
N ALA A 109 -19.08 -5.03 6.15
CA ALA A 109 -19.18 -6.39 6.66
C ALA A 109 -18.62 -7.42 5.66
N SER A 110 -18.94 -7.28 4.36
CA SER A 110 -18.42 -8.18 3.33
C SER A 110 -16.91 -7.98 3.10
N ILE A 111 -16.43 -6.73 3.14
CA ILE A 111 -15.00 -6.42 3.06
C ILE A 111 -14.23 -7.02 4.24
N ASP A 112 -14.70 -6.81 5.48
CA ASP A 112 -14.02 -7.32 6.68
C ASP A 112 -14.01 -8.86 6.70
N ALA A 113 -15.07 -9.51 6.21
CA ALA A 113 -15.12 -10.97 6.03
C ALA A 113 -14.08 -11.45 5.00
N ALA A 114 -14.05 -10.82 3.81
CA ALA A 114 -13.10 -11.17 2.75
C ALA A 114 -11.64 -10.96 3.18
N LEU A 115 -11.34 -9.89 3.92
CA LEU A 115 -10.02 -9.64 4.49
C LEU A 115 -9.60 -10.71 5.50
N SER A 116 -10.54 -11.17 6.34
CA SER A 116 -10.26 -12.22 7.32
C SER A 116 -9.96 -13.57 6.68
N GLU A 117 -10.65 -13.89 5.57
CA GLU A 117 -10.43 -15.11 4.78
C GLU A 117 -9.12 -15.05 3.99
N ALA A 118 -8.76 -13.88 3.46
CA ALA A 118 -7.57 -13.72 2.63
C ALA A 118 -6.24 -13.98 3.36
N VAL A 119 -6.21 -13.82 4.68
CA VAL A 119 -4.98 -13.96 5.49
C VAL A 119 -5.10 -15.13 6.47
N VAL A 120 -5.62 -16.27 6.02
CA VAL A 120 -5.62 -17.50 6.82
C VAL A 120 -4.24 -18.14 6.77
N ALA A 121 -3.66 -18.38 7.95
CA ALA A 121 -2.36 -19.03 8.07
C ALA A 121 -2.41 -20.43 7.45
N SER A 122 -1.60 -20.66 6.42
CA SER A 122 -1.55 -21.95 5.71
C SER A 122 -0.51 -22.91 6.30
N SER A 123 0.33 -22.47 7.24
CA SER A 123 1.31 -23.35 7.90
C SER A 123 1.66 -22.93 9.33
N ALA A 124 1.88 -23.91 10.20
CA ALA A 124 2.35 -23.69 11.58
C ALA A 124 3.73 -23.01 11.63
N MET A 125 4.55 -23.19 10.59
CA MET A 125 5.91 -22.66 10.50
C MET A 125 5.95 -21.12 10.41
N ASN A 126 4.90 -20.50 9.86
CA ASN A 126 4.83 -19.04 9.67
C ASN A 126 3.72 -18.38 10.51
N ALA A 127 3.23 -19.05 11.56
CA ALA A 127 2.10 -18.57 12.37
C ALA A 127 2.32 -17.15 12.91
N ARG A 128 3.54 -16.85 13.42
CA ARG A 128 3.88 -15.52 13.95
C ARG A 128 3.82 -14.41 12.89
N LEU A 129 4.28 -14.69 11.67
CA LEU A 129 4.23 -13.74 10.56
C LEU A 129 2.77 -13.50 10.12
N ALA A 130 2.00 -14.57 9.98
CA ALA A 130 0.59 -14.50 9.64
C ALA A 130 -0.19 -13.70 10.71
N ASP A 131 0.08 -13.92 11.99
CA ASP A 131 -0.51 -13.16 13.09
C ASP A 131 -0.15 -11.67 13.01
N ALA A 132 1.11 -11.33 12.71
CA ALA A 132 1.54 -9.96 12.53
C ALA A 132 0.82 -9.27 11.35
N MET A 133 0.65 -9.95 10.21
CA MET A 133 -0.11 -9.44 9.08
C MET A 133 -1.59 -9.19 9.47
N ARG A 134 -2.22 -10.19 10.10
CA ARG A 134 -3.62 -10.12 10.55
C ARG A 134 -3.83 -9.01 11.58
N TYR A 135 -2.90 -8.84 12.51
CA TYR A 135 -2.98 -7.83 13.56
C TYR A 135 -3.22 -6.43 13.01
N SER A 136 -2.44 -6.04 12.00
CA SER A 136 -2.56 -4.72 11.37
C SER A 136 -3.74 -4.65 10.40
N LEU A 137 -3.94 -5.68 9.56
CA LEU A 137 -4.98 -5.67 8.52
C LEU A 137 -6.39 -5.66 9.10
N LEU A 138 -6.60 -6.41 10.19
CA LEU A 138 -7.88 -6.57 10.87
C LEU A 138 -8.07 -5.59 12.04
N ALA A 139 -7.17 -4.61 12.22
CA ALA A 139 -7.33 -3.53 13.22
C ALA A 139 -8.50 -2.57 12.92
N GLY A 140 -9.38 -2.91 11.98
CA GLY A 140 -10.51 -2.11 11.55
C GLY A 140 -10.11 -0.93 10.66
N GLY A 141 -10.96 0.09 10.62
CA GLY A 141 -10.78 1.28 9.79
C GLY A 141 -12.06 1.65 9.04
N LYS A 142 -11.97 2.72 8.25
CA LYS A 142 -13.11 3.20 7.44
C LYS A 142 -13.32 2.40 6.15
N ARG A 143 -12.37 1.52 5.79
CA ARG A 143 -12.37 0.68 4.57
C ARG A 143 -12.68 1.46 3.28
N VAL A 144 -12.19 2.70 3.21
CA VAL A 144 -12.47 3.62 2.10
C VAL A 144 -11.95 3.08 0.77
N ARG A 145 -10.74 2.50 0.76
CA ARG A 145 -10.08 2.00 -0.45
C ARG A 145 -10.82 0.80 -1.06
N PRO A 146 -11.11 -0.28 -0.30
CA PRO A 146 -11.97 -1.36 -0.75
C PRO A 146 -13.32 -0.87 -1.28
N ALA A 147 -13.99 0.02 -0.53
CA ALA A 147 -15.29 0.52 -0.93
C ALA A 147 -15.23 1.35 -2.22
N LEU A 148 -14.14 2.08 -2.48
CA LEU A 148 -13.95 2.79 -3.74
C LEU A 148 -13.78 1.83 -4.93
N VAL A 149 -13.09 0.71 -4.73
CA VAL A 149 -12.98 -0.33 -5.77
C VAL A 149 -14.37 -0.89 -6.11
N LEU A 150 -15.15 -1.25 -5.09
CA LEU A 150 -16.50 -1.80 -5.28
C LEU A 150 -17.45 -0.76 -5.89
N ALA A 151 -17.44 0.48 -5.40
CA ALA A 151 -18.28 1.56 -5.92
C ALA A 151 -17.97 1.87 -7.40
N ALA A 152 -16.68 1.86 -7.79
CA ALA A 152 -16.31 2.06 -9.17
C ALA A 152 -16.77 0.89 -10.05
N CYS A 153 -16.67 -0.35 -9.57
CA CYS A 153 -17.18 -1.50 -10.30
C CYS A 153 -18.70 -1.42 -10.52
N ASP A 154 -19.45 -1.15 -9.45
CA ASP A 154 -20.91 -0.97 -9.46
C ASP A 154 -21.35 0.16 -10.41
N MET A 155 -20.62 1.30 -10.39
CA MET A 155 -20.88 2.44 -11.28
C MET A 155 -20.83 2.08 -12.77
N PHE A 156 -20.05 1.08 -13.16
CA PHE A 156 -19.93 0.59 -14.53
C PHE A 156 -20.73 -0.70 -14.79
N GLY A 157 -21.68 -1.03 -13.90
CA GLY A 157 -22.58 -2.18 -14.05
C GLY A 157 -21.94 -3.52 -13.71
N GLY A 158 -20.78 -3.52 -13.04
CA GLY A 158 -20.16 -4.72 -12.50
C GLY A 158 -20.80 -5.18 -11.20
N VAL A 159 -20.35 -6.34 -10.71
CA VAL A 159 -20.79 -6.93 -9.44
C VAL A 159 -19.63 -7.05 -8.46
N ASP A 160 -19.93 -7.07 -7.16
CA ASP A 160 -18.92 -7.09 -6.10
C ASP A 160 -17.93 -8.26 -6.27
N GLU A 161 -18.39 -9.42 -6.74
CA GLU A 161 -17.56 -10.61 -6.96
C GLU A 161 -16.42 -10.37 -7.95
N GLN A 162 -16.60 -9.49 -8.93
CA GLN A 162 -15.54 -9.13 -9.88
C GLN A 162 -14.43 -8.33 -9.22
N ALA A 163 -14.78 -7.51 -8.23
CA ALA A 163 -13.93 -6.46 -7.70
C ALA A 163 -13.43 -6.71 -6.27
N MET A 164 -14.05 -7.63 -5.52
CA MET A 164 -13.72 -7.95 -4.14
C MET A 164 -12.25 -8.38 -3.95
N PRO A 165 -11.66 -9.25 -4.81
CA PRO A 165 -10.24 -9.59 -4.69
C PRO A 165 -9.32 -8.37 -4.79
N THR A 166 -9.64 -7.45 -5.71
CA THR A 166 -8.88 -6.20 -5.87
C THR A 166 -9.12 -5.24 -4.71
N ALA A 167 -10.33 -5.21 -4.15
CA ALA A 167 -10.67 -4.44 -2.96
C ALA A 167 -9.84 -4.90 -1.75
N VAL A 168 -9.75 -6.22 -1.53
CA VAL A 168 -8.90 -6.84 -0.51
C VAL A 168 -7.42 -6.48 -0.71
N ALA A 169 -6.91 -6.66 -1.93
CA ALA A 169 -5.52 -6.34 -2.27
C ALA A 169 -5.17 -4.87 -2.05
N ALA A 170 -6.08 -3.95 -2.38
CA ALA A 170 -5.87 -2.52 -2.12
C ALA A 170 -5.72 -2.19 -0.63
N GLU A 171 -6.45 -2.89 0.26
CA GLU A 171 -6.30 -2.72 1.70
C GLU A 171 -5.07 -3.43 2.25
N MET A 172 -4.64 -4.56 1.66
CA MET A 172 -3.35 -5.19 1.98
C MET A 172 -2.19 -4.24 1.68
N VAL A 173 -2.19 -3.60 0.50
CA VAL A 173 -1.19 -2.59 0.12
C VAL A 173 -1.26 -1.37 1.03
N HIS A 174 -2.46 -0.90 1.37
CA HIS A 174 -2.58 0.20 2.33
C HIS A 174 -2.02 -0.18 3.70
N THR A 175 -2.29 -1.39 4.17
CA THR A 175 -1.86 -1.85 5.48
C THR A 175 -0.35 -2.02 5.53
N MET A 176 0.27 -2.62 4.50
CA MET A 176 1.72 -2.76 4.47
C MET A 176 2.43 -1.41 4.49
N SER A 177 1.90 -0.41 3.77
CA SER A 177 2.52 0.92 3.76
C SER A 177 2.49 1.54 5.16
N LEU A 178 1.41 1.33 5.93
CA LEU A 178 1.31 1.80 7.31
C LEU A 178 2.25 1.06 8.26
N ILE A 179 2.41 -0.25 8.09
CA ILE A 179 3.34 -1.05 8.91
C ILE A 179 4.77 -0.53 8.73
N HIS A 180 5.20 -0.31 7.49
CA HIS A 180 6.53 0.20 7.19
C HIS A 180 6.69 1.67 7.60
N ASP A 181 5.67 2.52 7.37
CA ASP A 181 5.68 3.91 7.85
C ASP A 181 5.88 4.01 9.36
N ASP A 182 5.35 3.07 10.15
CA ASP A 182 5.46 3.06 11.61
C ASP A 182 6.87 2.71 12.13
N LEU A 183 7.77 2.18 11.30
CA LEU A 183 9.08 1.72 11.74
C LEU A 183 9.95 2.87 12.29
N PRO A 184 10.91 2.58 13.21
CA PRO A 184 11.79 3.61 13.77
C PRO A 184 12.62 4.40 12.76
N ALA A 185 12.93 3.80 11.61
CA ALA A 185 13.63 4.44 10.51
C ALA A 185 12.74 5.39 9.66
N MET A 186 11.42 5.38 9.89
CA MET A 186 10.40 6.14 9.17
C MET A 186 9.71 7.12 10.13
N ASP A 187 8.40 7.02 10.37
CA ASP A 187 7.68 7.93 11.28
C ASP A 187 7.97 7.64 12.77
N ASN A 188 8.49 6.45 13.10
CA ASN A 188 8.76 5.98 14.47
C ASN A 188 7.54 6.12 15.40
N ASP A 189 6.36 5.73 14.92
CA ASP A 189 5.10 5.81 15.67
C ASP A 189 4.95 4.60 16.61
N ASP A 190 4.78 4.84 17.90
CA ASP A 190 4.56 3.78 18.91
C ASP A 190 3.11 3.25 18.91
N PHE A 191 2.15 4.07 18.47
CA PHE A 191 0.73 3.77 18.51
C PHE A 191 0.01 4.17 17.22
N ARG A 192 -0.92 3.33 16.77
CA ARG A 192 -1.81 3.60 15.64
C ARG A 192 -3.24 3.23 16.02
N ARG A 193 -4.16 4.18 15.86
CA ARG A 193 -5.60 4.03 16.21
C ARG A 193 -5.82 3.52 17.65
N GLY A 194 -5.00 3.99 18.59
CA GLY A 194 -5.07 3.62 20.00
C GLY A 194 -4.51 2.22 20.34
N ARG A 195 -3.89 1.52 19.38
CA ARG A 195 -3.21 0.24 19.60
C ARG A 195 -1.71 0.37 19.36
N PRO A 196 -0.85 -0.43 20.01
CA PRO A 196 0.57 -0.46 19.70
C PRO A 196 0.80 -0.80 18.22
N THR A 197 1.77 -0.16 17.59
CA THR A 197 2.13 -0.44 16.19
C THR A 197 2.73 -1.84 16.05
N ASN A 198 2.76 -2.35 14.82
CA ASN A 198 3.14 -3.73 14.55
C ASN A 198 4.53 -4.08 15.12
N HIS A 199 5.51 -3.21 14.87
CA HIS A 199 6.88 -3.40 15.33
C HIS A 199 7.00 -3.39 16.87
N LYS A 200 6.10 -2.70 17.58
CA LYS A 200 6.07 -2.73 19.06
C LYS A 200 5.57 -4.05 19.62
N VAL A 201 4.69 -4.74 18.89
CA VAL A 201 4.12 -6.02 19.33
C VAL A 201 5.02 -7.19 18.89
N TYR A 202 5.48 -7.16 17.65
CA TYR A 202 6.12 -8.32 17.02
C TYR A 202 7.63 -8.19 16.79
N GLY A 203 8.20 -6.99 16.92
CA GLY A 203 9.58 -6.68 16.55
C GLY A 203 9.67 -6.03 15.15
N GLU A 204 10.74 -5.26 14.93
CA GLU A 204 10.98 -4.58 13.64
C GLU A 204 11.19 -5.56 12.49
N ASP A 205 11.92 -6.65 12.75
CA ASP A 205 12.17 -7.74 11.80
C ASP A 205 10.88 -8.37 11.28
N VAL A 206 9.96 -8.73 12.18
CA VAL A 206 8.67 -9.31 11.82
C VAL A 206 7.76 -8.28 11.15
N ALA A 207 7.81 -7.02 11.58
CA ALA A 207 7.02 -5.95 10.97
C ALA A 207 7.45 -5.67 9.52
N ILE A 208 8.75 -5.66 9.23
CA ILE A 208 9.28 -5.55 7.86
C ILE A 208 8.72 -6.69 7.00
N LEU A 209 8.91 -7.93 7.44
CA LEU A 209 8.46 -9.12 6.71
C LEU A 209 6.93 -9.18 6.55
N ALA A 210 6.17 -8.71 7.54
CA ALA A 210 4.70 -8.65 7.46
C ALA A 210 4.23 -7.67 6.38
N GLY A 211 4.92 -6.53 6.23
CA GLY A 211 4.66 -5.60 5.14
C GLY A 211 5.01 -6.18 3.77
N ASP A 212 6.18 -6.82 3.65
CA ASP A 212 6.64 -7.44 2.39
C ASP A 212 5.72 -8.58 1.94
N ALA A 213 5.27 -9.40 2.89
CA ALA A 213 4.32 -10.48 2.65
C ALA A 213 2.97 -9.92 2.20
N LEU A 214 2.41 -8.91 2.88
CA LEU A 214 1.14 -8.29 2.50
C LEU A 214 1.19 -7.67 1.09
N LEU A 215 2.32 -7.07 0.70
CA LEU A 215 2.50 -6.55 -0.66
C LEU A 215 2.47 -7.67 -1.68
N SER A 216 3.21 -8.75 -1.43
CA SER A 216 3.28 -9.91 -2.33
C SER A 216 1.94 -10.63 -2.45
N GLU A 217 1.28 -10.85 -1.32
CA GLU A 217 -0.06 -11.43 -1.23
C GLU A 217 -1.10 -10.58 -1.96
N ALA A 218 -0.99 -9.25 -1.97
CA ALA A 218 -1.92 -8.40 -2.73
C ALA A 218 -1.92 -8.72 -4.23
N PHE A 219 -0.74 -8.96 -4.82
CA PHE A 219 -0.62 -9.34 -6.23
C PHE A 219 -1.16 -10.77 -6.48
N ALA A 220 -0.74 -11.72 -5.65
CA ALA A 220 -1.19 -13.10 -5.75
C ALA A 220 -2.71 -13.22 -5.60
N HIS A 221 -3.28 -12.52 -4.62
CA HIS A 221 -4.71 -12.53 -4.33
C HIS A 221 -5.55 -12.00 -5.51
N ILE A 222 -5.10 -10.95 -6.21
CA ILE A 222 -5.78 -10.49 -7.44
C ILE A 222 -5.71 -11.57 -8.52
N ALA A 223 -4.53 -12.14 -8.75
CA ALA A 223 -4.31 -13.12 -9.82
C ALA A 223 -5.12 -14.41 -9.59
N GLU A 224 -5.18 -14.90 -8.36
CA GLU A 224 -5.77 -16.20 -8.01
C GLU A 224 -7.28 -16.13 -7.72
N LYS A 225 -7.75 -15.04 -7.10
CA LYS A 225 -9.13 -14.95 -6.61
C LYS A 225 -10.07 -14.18 -7.53
N THR A 226 -9.56 -13.46 -8.54
CA THR A 226 -10.42 -12.80 -9.52
C THR A 226 -11.12 -13.85 -10.40
N PRO A 227 -12.47 -13.92 -10.40
CA PRO A 227 -13.20 -15.01 -11.06
C PRO A 227 -13.12 -14.91 -12.59
N THR A 228 -12.41 -15.85 -13.21
CA THR A 228 -12.21 -15.92 -14.67
C THR A 228 -13.49 -16.20 -15.45
N SER A 229 -14.55 -16.68 -14.79
CA SER A 229 -15.88 -16.91 -15.37
C SER A 229 -16.63 -15.61 -15.70
N ILE A 230 -16.31 -14.50 -15.03
CA ILE A 230 -17.00 -13.21 -15.19
C ILE A 230 -16.04 -12.04 -15.46
N VAL A 231 -14.73 -12.24 -15.30
CA VAL A 231 -13.69 -11.26 -15.65
C VAL A 231 -12.71 -11.88 -16.65
N PRO A 232 -12.64 -11.35 -17.89
CA PRO A 232 -11.60 -11.73 -18.84
C PRO A 232 -10.18 -11.55 -18.26
N PRO A 233 -9.27 -12.53 -18.39
CA PRO A 233 -7.93 -12.47 -17.79
C PRO A 233 -7.11 -11.22 -18.14
N ILE A 234 -7.32 -10.67 -19.34
CA ILE A 234 -6.65 -9.44 -19.78
C ILE A 234 -6.95 -8.23 -18.87
N ARG A 235 -8.16 -8.16 -18.30
CA ARG A 235 -8.55 -7.09 -17.36
C ARG A 235 -7.84 -7.27 -16.01
N THR A 236 -7.77 -8.50 -15.51
CA THR A 236 -7.03 -8.84 -14.28
C THR A 236 -5.54 -8.50 -14.43
N LEU A 237 -4.94 -8.83 -15.57
CA LEU A 237 -3.54 -8.50 -15.86
C LEU A 237 -3.31 -6.98 -15.90
N GLU A 238 -4.21 -6.23 -16.51
CA GLU A 238 -4.15 -4.76 -16.53
C GLU A 238 -4.25 -4.16 -15.12
N VAL A 239 -5.11 -4.71 -14.25
CA VAL A 239 -5.19 -4.31 -12.84
C VAL A 239 -3.88 -4.60 -12.11
N ILE A 240 -3.30 -5.79 -12.27
CA ILE A 240 -2.01 -6.16 -11.67
C ILE A 240 -0.89 -5.20 -12.13
N ARG A 241 -0.83 -4.91 -13.43
CA ARG A 241 0.14 -3.96 -13.99
C ARG A 241 -0.02 -2.56 -13.38
N ARG A 242 -1.26 -2.08 -13.23
CA ARG A 242 -1.55 -0.78 -12.60
C ARG A 242 -1.23 -0.78 -11.11
N LEU A 243 -1.44 -1.88 -10.39
CA LEU A 243 -1.03 -2.00 -9.00
C LEU A 243 0.49 -1.88 -8.86
N GLY A 244 1.26 -2.57 -9.73
CA GLY A 244 2.71 -2.47 -9.78
C GLY A 244 3.20 -1.03 -9.95
N ASN A 245 2.62 -0.30 -10.90
CA ASN A 245 2.92 1.13 -11.09
C ASN A 245 2.51 1.98 -9.89
N CYS A 246 1.40 1.66 -9.24
CA CYS A 246 0.89 2.38 -8.08
C CYS A 246 1.78 2.24 -6.85
N VAL A 247 2.40 1.07 -6.62
CA VAL A 247 3.23 0.85 -5.42
C VAL A 247 4.70 1.19 -5.65
N GLY A 248 5.17 1.13 -6.90
CA GLY A 248 6.59 1.27 -7.24
C GLY A 248 7.10 2.72 -7.39
N LEU A 249 8.12 2.87 -8.23
CA LEU A 249 8.94 4.09 -8.44
C LEU A 249 8.15 5.30 -8.96
N HIS A 250 6.93 5.12 -9.43
CA HIS A 250 6.07 6.20 -9.93
C HIS A 250 4.80 6.35 -9.09
N GLY A 251 4.82 5.84 -7.86
CA GLY A 251 3.66 5.73 -7.00
C GLY A 251 4.01 5.93 -5.53
N LEU A 252 3.45 5.08 -4.67
CA LEU A 252 3.53 5.20 -3.22
C LEU A 252 4.98 5.31 -2.71
N ALA A 253 5.88 4.45 -3.17
CA ALA A 253 7.28 4.46 -2.74
C ALA A 253 8.00 5.78 -3.09
N ALA A 254 7.75 6.32 -4.28
CA ALA A 254 8.31 7.62 -4.66
C ALA A 254 7.73 8.78 -3.83
N GLY A 255 6.43 8.73 -3.56
CA GLY A 255 5.79 9.68 -2.65
C GLY A 255 6.39 9.64 -1.25
N GLN A 256 6.74 8.45 -0.77
CA GLN A 256 7.40 8.25 0.52
C GLN A 256 8.83 8.80 0.54
N ALA A 257 9.62 8.50 -0.49
CA ALA A 257 10.99 9.01 -0.60
C ALA A 257 11.02 10.54 -0.62
N LEU A 258 10.13 11.16 -1.39
CA LEU A 258 9.99 12.62 -1.45
C LEU A 258 9.52 13.22 -0.12
N ASP A 259 8.64 12.53 0.63
CA ASP A 259 8.21 12.97 1.96
C ASP A 259 9.40 13.01 2.93
N LEU A 260 10.20 11.93 2.97
CA LEU A 260 11.41 11.84 3.79
C LEU A 260 12.47 12.88 3.40
N GLU A 261 12.70 13.11 2.10
CA GLU A 261 13.63 14.14 1.62
C GLU A 261 13.18 15.57 1.96
N ALA A 262 11.88 15.78 2.17
CA ALA A 262 11.32 17.05 2.61
C ALA A 262 11.39 17.22 4.14
N GLU A 263 11.51 16.12 4.90
CA GLU A 263 11.66 16.20 6.36
C GLU A 263 12.97 16.90 6.74
N GLY A 264 12.89 17.80 7.72
CA GLY A 264 14.04 18.57 8.20
C GLY A 264 14.42 19.79 7.35
N LYS A 265 13.79 19.99 6.19
CA LYS A 265 13.96 21.23 5.40
C LYS A 265 13.12 22.38 5.96
N PRO A 266 13.63 23.63 5.89
CA PRO A 266 12.85 24.83 6.17
C PRO A 266 11.62 24.93 5.25
N VAL A 267 10.50 25.42 5.78
CA VAL A 267 9.21 25.47 5.04
C VAL A 267 9.31 26.38 3.80
N ASP A 268 10.16 27.39 3.86
CA ASP A 268 10.50 28.31 2.78
C ASP A 268 11.31 27.67 1.64
N GLU A 269 11.96 26.52 1.88
CA GLU A 269 12.66 25.74 0.86
C GLU A 269 11.76 24.70 0.18
N ILE A 270 10.56 24.44 0.73
CA ILE A 270 9.62 23.46 0.19
C ILE A 270 8.58 24.19 -0.66
N SER A 271 8.72 24.07 -1.98
CA SER A 271 7.74 24.64 -2.90
C SER A 271 6.34 24.00 -2.74
N LEU A 272 5.28 24.77 -2.97
CA LEU A 272 3.89 24.24 -3.02
C LEU A 272 3.77 23.07 -4.00
N ARG A 273 4.47 23.14 -5.13
CA ARG A 273 4.53 22.07 -6.13
C ARG A 273 5.12 20.78 -5.57
N THR A 274 6.14 20.88 -4.71
CA THR A 274 6.75 19.72 -4.04
C THR A 274 5.76 19.07 -3.06
N LEU A 275 5.04 19.88 -2.27
CA LEU A 275 3.99 19.38 -1.37
C LEU A 275 2.84 18.69 -2.13
N GLU A 276 2.35 19.30 -3.20
CA GLU A 276 1.35 18.70 -4.08
C GLU A 276 1.82 17.36 -4.64
N THR A 277 3.08 17.30 -5.07
CA THR A 277 3.72 16.08 -5.60
C THR A 277 3.75 14.97 -4.54
N ILE A 278 4.16 15.27 -3.30
CA ILE A 278 4.15 14.31 -2.19
C ILE A 278 2.73 13.77 -1.95
N HIS A 279 1.72 14.65 -1.87
CA HIS A 279 0.34 14.22 -1.64
C HIS A 279 -0.22 13.37 -2.79
N LEU A 280 0.09 13.73 -4.03
CA LEU A 280 -0.31 12.99 -5.22
C LEU A 280 0.28 11.56 -5.21
N TYR A 281 1.55 11.41 -4.87
CA TYR A 281 2.18 10.10 -4.90
C TYR A 281 1.90 9.25 -3.65
N LYS A 282 1.98 9.82 -2.44
CA LYS A 282 1.81 9.07 -1.17
C LYS A 282 0.35 8.69 -0.91
N THR A 283 -0.61 9.52 -1.33
CA THR A 283 -2.03 9.33 -0.98
C THR A 283 -2.93 9.16 -2.20
N ALA A 284 -2.79 10.01 -3.22
CA ALA A 284 -3.67 9.94 -4.39
C ALA A 284 -3.43 8.70 -5.26
N ALA A 285 -2.20 8.20 -5.36
CA ALA A 285 -1.86 7.07 -6.22
C ALA A 285 -2.73 5.83 -5.94
N LEU A 286 -2.83 5.41 -4.68
CA LEU A 286 -3.62 4.23 -4.33
C LEU A 286 -5.13 4.46 -4.47
N LEU A 287 -5.61 5.68 -4.22
CA LEU A 287 -7.01 6.03 -4.45
C LEU A 287 -7.36 5.98 -5.94
N ARG A 288 -6.47 6.50 -6.81
CA ARG A 288 -6.61 6.39 -8.26
C ARG A 288 -6.61 4.95 -8.74
N PHE A 289 -5.71 4.13 -8.21
CA PHE A 289 -5.72 2.70 -8.47
C PHE A 289 -7.08 2.10 -8.10
N CYS A 290 -7.62 2.40 -6.91
CA CYS A 290 -8.89 1.84 -6.47
C CYS A 290 -10.04 2.11 -7.46
N VAL A 291 -10.21 3.36 -7.88
CA VAL A 291 -11.32 3.74 -8.77
C VAL A 291 -11.10 3.19 -10.19
N THR A 292 -9.88 3.29 -10.72
CA THR A 292 -9.58 2.78 -12.07
C THR A 292 -9.67 1.27 -12.16
N ALA A 293 -9.22 0.53 -11.14
CA ALA A 293 -9.27 -0.92 -11.12
C ALA A 293 -10.71 -1.46 -11.10
N GLY A 294 -11.59 -0.88 -10.29
CA GLY A 294 -13.02 -1.26 -10.29
C GLY A 294 -13.68 -1.06 -11.66
N ALA A 295 -13.38 0.05 -12.33
CA ALA A 295 -13.88 0.34 -13.67
C ALA A 295 -13.35 -0.65 -14.73
N ILE A 296 -12.06 -1.01 -14.66
CA ILE A 296 -11.45 -2.00 -15.56
C ILE A 296 -12.12 -3.36 -15.41
N LEU A 297 -12.35 -3.81 -14.17
CA LEU A 297 -12.94 -5.12 -13.89
C LEU A 297 -14.39 -5.20 -14.40
N ALA A 298 -15.17 -4.13 -14.20
CA ALA A 298 -16.53 -4.01 -14.76
C ALA A 298 -16.54 -3.96 -16.30
N GLY A 299 -15.44 -3.54 -16.93
CA GLY A 299 -15.33 -3.45 -18.38
C GLY A 299 -15.69 -2.10 -18.96
N ALA A 300 -15.43 -1.03 -18.22
CA ALA A 300 -15.58 0.34 -18.70
C ALA A 300 -14.82 0.55 -20.03
N ALA A 301 -15.41 1.39 -20.90
CA ALA A 301 -14.76 1.78 -22.14
C ALA A 301 -13.53 2.66 -21.86
N THR A 302 -12.59 2.70 -22.81
CA THR A 302 -11.34 3.47 -22.67
C THR A 302 -11.58 4.95 -22.36
N ASP A 303 -12.59 5.56 -22.98
CA ASP A 303 -12.92 6.97 -22.73
C ASP A 303 -13.41 7.21 -21.30
N ASP A 304 -14.16 6.26 -20.74
CA ASP A 304 -14.62 6.33 -19.36
C ASP A 304 -13.47 6.11 -18.37
N LEU A 305 -12.54 5.20 -18.68
CA LEU A 305 -11.31 5.02 -17.89
C LEU A 305 -10.50 6.33 -17.82
N ASN A 306 -10.38 7.06 -18.92
CA ASN A 306 -9.69 8.36 -18.95
C ASN A 306 -10.41 9.41 -18.08
N ARG A 307 -11.74 9.44 -18.10
CA ARG A 307 -12.55 10.34 -17.26
C ARG A 307 -12.40 10.01 -15.78
N VAL A 308 -12.45 8.73 -15.44
CA VAL A 308 -12.28 8.22 -14.08
C VAL A 308 -10.89 8.53 -13.54
N GLU A 309 -9.86 8.34 -14.34
CA GLU A 309 -8.49 8.67 -13.95
C GLU A 309 -8.31 10.17 -13.73
N SER A 310 -8.87 11.02 -14.60
CA SER A 310 -8.90 12.47 -14.41
C SER A 310 -9.64 12.88 -13.13
N PHE A 311 -10.77 12.24 -12.83
CA PHE A 311 -11.50 12.45 -11.57
C PHE A 311 -10.65 12.04 -10.36
N ALA A 312 -10.02 10.87 -10.41
CA ALA A 312 -9.26 10.36 -9.28
C ALA A 312 -7.99 11.20 -8.98
N ASN A 313 -7.37 11.77 -10.00
CA ASN A 313 -6.28 12.74 -9.84
C ASN A 313 -6.72 14.00 -9.08
N LYS A 314 -7.98 14.42 -9.21
CA LYS A 314 -8.52 15.63 -8.55
C LYS A 314 -8.97 15.39 -7.11
N ILE A 315 -9.42 14.19 -6.76
CA ILE A 315 -9.88 13.86 -5.39
C ILE A 315 -8.74 13.51 -4.44
N GLY A 316 -7.65 12.93 -4.95
CA GLY A 316 -6.58 12.40 -4.13
C GLY A 316 -5.91 13.42 -3.19
N PRO A 317 -5.62 14.67 -3.63
CA PRO A 317 -5.11 15.71 -2.76
C PRO A 317 -6.08 16.16 -1.64
N ARG A 318 -7.37 15.81 -1.73
CA ARG A 318 -8.44 16.28 -0.84
C ARG A 318 -8.83 15.27 0.25
N ILE A 319 -8.35 14.02 0.17
CA ILE A 319 -8.64 12.98 1.16
C ILE A 319 -7.46 12.86 2.14
N PRO A 320 -7.63 13.21 3.43
CA PRO A 320 -6.55 13.11 4.40
C PRO A 320 -6.12 11.65 4.59
N SER A 321 -4.81 11.41 4.55
CA SER A 321 -4.19 10.08 4.67
C SER A 321 -4.28 9.47 6.08
N ARG A 322 -4.62 10.28 7.09
CA ARG A 322 -4.74 9.84 8.49
C ARG A 322 -6.21 9.81 8.91
N GLY A 323 -6.65 8.64 9.34
CA GLY A 323 -7.98 8.37 9.92
C GLY A 323 -7.86 7.69 11.25
#